data_AF-A0A6A7KQD2-F1
#
_entry.id   AF-A0A6A7KQD2-F1
#
_cell.length_a   1.000
_cell.length_b   1.000
_cell.length_c   1.000
_cell.angle_alpha   90.00
_cell.angle_beta   90.00
_cell.angle_gamma   90.00
#
_symmetry.space_group_name_H-M   'P 1'
#
loop_
_entity.id
_entity.type
_entity.pdbx_description
1 polymer ?
#
loop_
_entity_poly.entity_id
_entity_poly.type
_entity_poly.pdbx_seq_one_letter_code
_entity_poly.pdbx_strand_id
1 'polypeptide(L)'
;MSDTDDVRRFRDNLQGEVDGQALYGVLADNEPDPNLAQVYRKLAAIEGAHAEYWRKQLARHGVFGPKLRPTFRARALGSVSV
;
A
#
# COMPACT_ATOMS: atom_id res chain seq x y z
N MET A 1 22.34 14.30 -0.14
CA MET A 1 21.59 13.07 0.21
C MET A 1 22.15 11.96 -0.65
N SER A 2 22.42 10.79 -0.07
CA SER A 2 23.05 9.69 -0.81
C SER A 2 21.99 8.84 -1.52
N ASP A 3 22.37 8.18 -2.61
CA ASP A 3 21.52 7.27 -3.37
C ASP A 3 20.87 6.19 -2.47
N THR A 4 21.62 5.72 -1.47
CA THR A 4 21.16 4.76 -0.45
C THR A 4 20.02 5.31 0.44
N ASP A 5 20.09 6.60 0.81
CA ASP A 5 19.04 7.24 1.62
C ASP A 5 17.72 7.35 0.83
N ASP A 6 17.82 7.67 -0.45
CA ASP A 6 16.67 7.74 -1.36
C ASP A 6 16.05 6.36 -1.57
N VAL A 7 16.86 5.32 -1.80
CA VAL A 7 16.38 3.92 -1.91
C VAL A 7 15.67 3.47 -0.64
N ARG A 8 16.20 3.79 0.55
CA ARG A 8 15.54 3.45 1.82
C ARG A 8 14.19 4.13 1.94
N ARG A 9 14.13 5.45 1.72
CA ARG A 9 12.88 6.21 1.77
C ARG A 9 11.85 5.68 0.78
N PHE A 10 12.26 5.34 -0.45
CA PHE A 10 11.33 4.79 -1.44
C PHE A 10 10.80 3.41 -1.07
N ARG A 11 11.61 2.57 -0.39
CA ARG A 11 11.13 1.29 0.16
C ARG A 11 10.12 1.50 1.27
N ASP A 12 10.37 2.44 2.18
CA ASP A 12 9.45 2.76 3.28
C ASP A 12 8.13 3.31 2.75
N ASN A 13 8.18 4.20 1.76
CA ASN A 13 6.98 4.69 1.07
C ASN A 13 6.22 3.55 0.38
N LEU A 14 6.92 2.70 -0.40
CA LEU A 14 6.30 1.54 -1.06
C LEU A 14 5.63 0.59 -0.06
N GLN A 15 6.22 0.39 1.12
CA GLN A 15 5.61 -0.43 2.17
C GLN A 15 4.33 0.22 2.71
N GLY A 16 4.34 1.54 2.92
CA GLY A 16 3.18 2.31 3.31
C GLY A 16 2.01 2.12 2.34
N GLU A 17 2.25 2.28 1.04
CA GLU A 17 1.19 2.13 0.03
C GLU A 17 0.66 0.68 -0.05
N VAL A 18 1.54 -0.33 0.09
CA VAL A 18 1.11 -1.74 0.09
C VAL A 18 0.26 -2.07 1.31
N ASP A 19 0.60 -1.50 2.46
CA ASP A 19 -0.18 -1.63 3.69
C ASP A 19 -1.53 -0.92 3.57
N GLY A 20 -1.55 0.30 3.05
CA GLY A 20 -2.76 1.10 2.82
C GLY A 20 -3.72 0.43 1.83
N GLN A 21 -3.20 -0.03 0.69
CA GLN A 21 -3.96 -0.78 -0.31
C GLN A 21 -4.65 -2.00 0.31
N ALA A 22 -3.92 -2.78 1.12
CA ALA A 22 -4.47 -3.95 1.77
C ALA A 22 -5.52 -3.58 2.83
N LEU A 23 -5.24 -2.58 3.67
CA LEU A 23 -6.18 -2.12 4.70
C LEU A 23 -7.51 -1.69 4.10
N TYR A 24 -7.48 -0.81 3.08
CA TYR A 24 -8.69 -0.36 2.41
C TYR A 24 -9.40 -1.48 1.67
N GLY A 25 -8.67 -2.47 1.14
CA GLY A 25 -9.27 -3.69 0.59
C GLY A 25 -10.08 -4.46 1.62
N VAL A 26 -9.51 -4.68 2.82
CA VAL A 26 -10.23 -5.37 3.90
C VAL A 26 -11.43 -4.56 4.39
N LEU A 27 -11.29 -3.23 4.56
CA LEU A 27 -12.42 -2.37 4.92
C LEU A 27 -13.54 -2.45 3.87
N ALA A 28 -13.20 -2.39 2.58
CA ALA A 28 -14.17 -2.50 1.49
C ALA A 28 -14.92 -3.84 1.44
N ASP A 29 -14.27 -4.93 1.87
CA ASP A 29 -14.86 -6.27 1.85
C ASP A 29 -15.72 -6.55 3.08
N ASN A 30 -15.53 -5.82 4.19
CA ASN A 30 -16.31 -5.97 5.43
C ASN A 30 -17.37 -4.86 5.63
N GLU A 31 -17.35 -3.81 4.82
CA GLU A 31 -18.28 -2.68 4.95
C GLU A 31 -19.69 -3.02 4.41
N PRO A 32 -20.76 -2.95 5.23
CA PRO A 32 -22.12 -3.22 4.80
C PRO A 32 -22.75 -2.14 3.90
N ASP A 33 -22.37 -0.85 4.04
CA ASP A 33 -22.86 0.18 3.14
C ASP A 33 -22.14 0.12 1.78
N PRO A 34 -22.83 -0.22 0.68
CA PRO A 34 -22.20 -0.36 -0.63
C PRO A 34 -21.56 0.93 -1.16
N ASN A 35 -22.03 2.11 -0.73
CA ASN A 35 -21.44 3.38 -1.11
C ASN A 35 -20.09 3.59 -0.42
N LEU A 36 -20.03 3.32 0.88
CA LEU A 36 -18.81 3.43 1.67
C LEU A 36 -17.79 2.36 1.27
N ALA A 37 -18.24 1.12 1.02
CA ALA A 37 -17.42 0.07 0.45
C ALA A 37 -16.78 0.49 -0.87
N GLN A 38 -17.53 1.18 -1.76
CA GLN A 38 -16.98 1.69 -3.00
C GLN A 38 -15.92 2.79 -2.78
N VAL A 39 -16.09 3.65 -1.77
CA VAL A 39 -15.06 4.64 -1.39
C VAL A 39 -13.77 3.93 -0.98
N TYR A 40 -13.85 2.91 -0.11
CA TYR A 40 -12.67 2.13 0.27
C TYR A 40 -12.01 1.42 -0.92
N ARG A 41 -12.79 0.88 -1.87
CA ARG A 41 -12.20 0.31 -3.10
C ARG A 41 -11.45 1.34 -3.93
N LYS A 42 -11.96 2.58 -4.03
CA LYS A 42 -11.27 3.68 -4.72
C LYS A 42 -9.98 4.06 -4.01
N LEU A 43 -9.99 4.12 -2.67
CA LEU A 43 -8.79 4.38 -1.89
C LEU A 43 -7.75 3.28 -2.08
N ALA A 44 -8.13 2.00 -2.00
CA ALA A 44 -7.24 0.89 -2.28
C ALA A 44 -6.60 0.95 -3.68
N ALA A 45 -7.36 1.37 -4.70
CA ALA A 45 -6.85 1.55 -6.05
C ALA A 45 -5.84 2.71 -6.16
N ILE A 46 -6.05 3.81 -5.43
CA ILE A 46 -5.12 4.95 -5.36
C ILE A 46 -3.79 4.52 -4.74
N GLU A 47 -3.83 3.84 -3.59
CA GLU A 47 -2.64 3.29 -2.93
C GLU A 47 -1.89 2.33 -3.87
N GLY A 48 -2.62 1.49 -4.62
CA GLY A 48 -2.01 0.64 -5.65
C GLY A 48 -1.29 1.41 -6.75
N ALA A 49 -1.83 2.55 -7.19
CA ALA A 49 -1.19 3.42 -8.17
C ALA A 49 0.08 4.09 -7.60
N HIS A 50 0.06 4.53 -6.34
CA HIS A 50 1.25 5.04 -5.66
C HIS A 50 2.32 3.95 -5.49
N ALA A 51 1.93 2.72 -5.15
CA ALA A 51 2.86 1.60 -5.04
C ALA A 51 3.60 1.37 -6.38
N GLU A 52 2.87 1.40 -7.51
CA GLU A 52 3.49 1.32 -8.84
C GLU A 52 4.43 2.50 -9.13
N TYR A 53 4.07 3.71 -8.69
CA TYR A 53 4.97 4.87 -8.78
C TYR A 53 6.29 4.62 -8.03
N TRP A 54 6.24 4.16 -6.78
CA TRP A 54 7.44 3.90 -5.99
C TRP A 54 8.27 2.73 -6.53
N ARG A 55 7.64 1.68 -7.08
CA ARG A 55 8.35 0.62 -7.81
C ARG A 55 9.16 1.17 -8.97
N LYS A 56 8.58 2.11 -9.74
CA LYS A 56 9.29 2.78 -10.85
C LYS A 56 10.43 3.66 -10.35
N GLN A 57 10.27 4.36 -9.23
CA GLN A 57 11.38 5.09 -8.61
C GLN A 57 12.50 4.14 -8.22
N LEU A 58 12.21 3.08 -7.46
CA LEU A 58 13.21 2.08 -7.07
C LEU A 58 13.94 1.45 -8.27
N ALA A 59 13.23 1.16 -9.36
CA ALA A 59 13.84 0.64 -10.58
C ALA A 59 14.84 1.61 -11.22
N ARG A 60 14.59 2.93 -11.16
CA ARG A 60 15.55 3.96 -11.63
C ARG A 60 16.84 3.99 -10.83
N HIS A 61 16.79 3.55 -9.58
CA HIS A 61 17.92 3.39 -8.68
C HIS A 61 18.46 1.94 -8.66
N GLY A 62 18.15 1.13 -9.69
CA GLY A 62 18.67 -0.23 -9.83
C GLY A 62 18.03 -1.29 -8.94
N VAL A 63 16.97 -0.95 -8.19
CA VAL A 63 16.24 -1.88 -7.32
C VAL A 63 14.98 -2.39 -8.04
N PHE A 64 15.06 -3.60 -8.59
CA PHE A 64 13.99 -4.22 -9.36
C PHE A 64 13.16 -5.22 -8.55
N GLY A 65 11.86 -5.31 -8.86
CA GLY A 65 10.98 -6.36 -8.35
C GLY A 65 10.73 -6.43 -6.84
N PRO A 66 10.65 -5.32 -6.07
CA PRO A 66 10.27 -5.41 -4.66
C PRO A 66 8.82 -5.92 -4.53
N LYS A 67 8.68 -7.21 -4.20
CA LYS A 67 7.41 -7.85 -3.86
C LYS A 67 7.14 -7.66 -2.36
N LEU A 68 6.80 -6.44 -1.98
CA LEU A 68 6.36 -6.17 -0.61
C LEU A 68 4.99 -6.81 -0.36
N ARG A 69 4.81 -7.33 0.85
CA ARG A 69 3.56 -7.88 1.34
C ARG A 69 3.04 -6.97 2.47
N PRO A 70 1.73 -6.92 2.70
CA PRO A 70 1.18 -6.16 3.81
C PRO A 70 1.79 -6.60 5.14
N THR A 71 2.14 -5.64 5.98
CA THR A 71 2.70 -5.92 7.31
C THR A 71 1.68 -6.59 8.22
N PHE A 72 2.16 -7.22 9.30
CA PHE A 72 1.28 -7.81 10.32
C PHE A 72 0.36 -6.75 10.96
N ARG A 73 0.81 -5.50 11.09
CA ARG A 73 0.01 -4.39 11.61
C ARG A 73 -1.18 -4.08 10.69
N ALA A 74 -0.94 -4.01 9.38
CA ALA A 74 -2.01 -3.80 8.39
C ALA A 74 -3.01 -4.97 8.41
N ARG A 75 -2.54 -6.20 8.58
CA ARG A 75 -3.38 -7.40 8.71
C ARG A 75 -4.23 -7.43 9.98
N ALA A 76 -3.67 -6.99 11.11
CA ALA A 76 -4.37 -6.96 12.38
C ALA A 76 -5.50 -5.91 12.39
N LEU A 77 -5.28 -4.74 11.77
CA LEU A 77 -6.30 -3.69 11.68
C LEU A 77 -7.49 -4.06 10.79
N GLY A 78 -7.27 -4.87 9.75
CA GLY A 78 -8.38 -5.38 8.92
C GLY A 78 -9.25 -6.43 9.60
N SER A 79 -8.82 -7.01 10.72
CA SER A 79 -9.54 -8.10 11.39
C SER A 79 -10.49 -7.62 12.50
N VAL A 80 -10.58 -6.31 12.74
CA VAL A 80 -11.52 -5.77 13.72
C VAL A 80 -12.83 -5.46 13.00
N SER A 81 -13.77 -6.40 13.09
CA SER A 81 -15.18 -6.14 12.78
C SER A 81 -15.67 -5.02 13.70
N VAL A 82 -16.13 -3.91 13.12
CA VAL A 82 -16.97 -2.90 13.80
C VAL A 82 -18.42 -3.37 13.77
#